data_AF-A0A6B2LMK1-F1
#
_entry.id   AF-A0A6B2LMK1-F1
#
_cell.length_a   1.000
_cell.length_b   1.000
_cell.length_c   1.000
_cell.angle_alpha   90.00
_cell.angle_beta   90.00
_cell.angle_gamma   90.00
#
_symmetry.space_group_name_H-M   'P 1'
#
loop_
_entity.id
_entity.type
_entity.pdbx_description
1 polymer ?
#
loop_
_entity_poly.entity_id
_entity_poly.type
_entity_poly.pdbx_seq_one_letter_code
_entity_poly.pdbx_strand_id
1 'polypeptide(L)'
;MGHIGMNATLLEGAEGRNPLVFGQTAHESDKLTICIYGHYDVVPADEEEWDTSPFCLTGKDGYLYGRGVTDDKGPIIAILTAIDELIHKEKNLPVNIKILLEGEEETDSSGLKEAVASNSHLFKDVNLV
;
A
#
# COMPACT_ATOMS: atom_id res chain seq x y z
N MET A 1 9.52 -0.20 -0.61
CA MET A 1 9.62 -0.90 0.70
C MET A 1 11.05 -1.34 1.02
N GLY A 2 11.70 -2.22 0.24
CA GLY A 2 13.09 -2.62 0.52
C GLY A 2 14.09 -1.45 0.61
N HIS A 3 13.96 -0.46 -0.29
CA HIS A 3 14.81 0.75 -0.28
C HIS A 3 14.63 1.65 0.95
N ILE A 4 13.48 1.58 1.64
CA ILE A 4 13.16 2.39 2.82
C ILE A 4 13.39 1.61 4.13
N GLY A 5 14.13 0.48 4.06
CA GLY A 5 14.48 -0.33 5.22
C GLY A 5 13.40 -1.31 5.70
N MET A 6 12.32 -1.50 4.95
CA MET A 6 11.28 -2.49 5.29
C MET A 6 11.60 -3.86 4.66
N ASN A 7 11.32 -4.95 5.40
CA ASN A 7 11.26 -6.28 4.83
C ASN A 7 9.96 -6.41 4.02
N ALA A 8 10.03 -6.87 2.78
CA ALA A 8 8.87 -7.01 1.90
C ALA A 8 8.80 -8.41 1.29
N THR A 9 7.59 -8.94 1.19
CA THR A 9 7.28 -10.22 0.55
C THR A 9 5.97 -10.12 -0.23
N LEU A 10 5.83 -10.97 -1.23
CA LEU A 10 4.53 -11.22 -1.84
C LEU A 10 3.82 -12.32 -1.03
N LEU A 11 2.53 -12.15 -0.81
CA LEU A 11 1.63 -13.18 -0.30
C LEU A 11 0.76 -13.65 -1.45
N GLU A 12 0.45 -14.94 -1.48
CA GLU A 12 -0.44 -15.51 -2.48
C GLU A 12 -1.86 -14.96 -2.28
N GLY A 13 -2.44 -14.44 -3.37
CA GLY A 13 -3.86 -14.09 -3.46
C GLY A 13 -4.70 -15.26 -3.97
N ALA A 14 -5.88 -14.98 -4.51
CA ALA A 14 -6.67 -16.00 -5.19
C ALA A 14 -5.93 -16.55 -6.44
N GLU A 15 -6.18 -17.81 -6.79
CA GLU A 15 -5.56 -18.44 -7.95
C GLU A 15 -5.86 -17.64 -9.23
N GLY A 16 -4.81 -17.30 -9.98
CA GLY A 16 -4.91 -16.51 -11.22
C GLY A 16 -5.18 -15.02 -11.00
N ARG A 17 -5.14 -14.53 -9.76
CA ARG A 17 -5.28 -13.11 -9.41
C ARG A 17 -3.95 -12.48 -9.01
N ASN A 18 -3.98 -11.17 -8.81
CA ASN A 18 -2.85 -10.40 -8.33
C ASN A 18 -2.39 -10.84 -6.92
N PRO A 19 -1.07 -10.87 -6.65
CA PRO A 19 -0.57 -11.15 -5.31
C PRO A 19 -0.83 -9.98 -4.35
N LEU A 20 -0.76 -10.23 -3.05
CA LEU A 20 -0.70 -9.14 -2.07
C LEU A 20 0.76 -8.78 -1.80
N VAL A 21 1.03 -7.51 -1.56
CA VAL A 21 2.34 -7.01 -1.13
C VAL A 21 2.29 -6.80 0.38
N PHE A 22 3.09 -7.54 1.13
CA PHE A 22 3.26 -7.35 2.56
C PHE A 22 4.63 -6.73 2.85
N GLY A 23 4.64 -5.66 3.63
CA GLY A 23 5.85 -5.00 4.13
C GLY A 23 5.81 -4.86 5.64
N GLN A 24 6.95 -4.96 6.31
CA GLN A 24 7.07 -4.63 7.74
C GLN A 24 8.42 -4.00 8.09
N THR A 25 8.41 -3.13 9.09
CA THR A 25 9.63 -2.63 9.74
C THR A 25 10.23 -3.69 10.65
N ALA A 26 11.46 -3.47 11.14
CA ALA A 26 11.96 -4.25 12.27
C ALA A 26 11.01 -4.09 13.46
N HIS A 27 10.73 -5.19 14.15
CA HIS A 27 9.78 -5.21 15.26
C HIS A 27 10.47 -4.81 16.58
N GLU A 28 9.88 -3.84 17.27
CA GLU A 28 10.26 -3.39 18.61
C GLU A 28 9.12 -3.67 19.59
N SER A 29 9.38 -4.48 20.62
CA SER A 29 8.36 -5.03 21.51
C SER A 29 7.68 -4.02 22.43
N ASP A 30 8.27 -2.85 22.62
CA ASP A 30 7.78 -1.74 23.44
C ASP A 30 6.94 -0.73 22.63
N LYS A 31 6.81 -0.93 21.32
CA LYS A 31 6.02 -0.08 20.42
C LYS A 31 4.72 -0.74 20.01
N LEU A 32 3.69 0.08 19.81
CA LEU A 32 2.45 -0.36 19.16
C LEU A 32 2.73 -0.66 17.67
N THR A 33 1.94 -1.56 17.09
CA THR A 33 1.99 -1.92 15.68
C THR A 33 0.76 -1.40 14.95
N ILE A 34 0.98 -0.62 13.89
CA ILE A 34 -0.06 -0.17 12.97
C ILE A 34 0.05 -0.96 11.67
N CYS A 35 -1.07 -1.49 11.18
CA CYS A 35 -1.15 -2.12 9.87
C CYS A 35 -1.87 -1.18 8.90
N ILE A 36 -1.15 -0.68 7.91
CA ILE A 36 -1.71 0.17 6.87
C ILE A 36 -2.17 -0.74 5.74
N TYR A 37 -3.42 -0.60 5.34
CA TYR A 37 -3.98 -1.28 4.18
C TYR A 37 -4.18 -0.29 3.02
N GLY A 38 -4.05 -0.78 1.79
CA GLY A 38 -4.36 -0.04 0.56
C GLY A 38 -4.41 -0.97 -0.64
N HIS A 39 -4.59 -0.43 -1.84
CA HIS A 39 -4.65 -1.24 -3.05
C HIS A 39 -3.94 -0.58 -4.24
N TYR A 40 -3.38 -1.40 -5.14
CA TYR A 40 -2.57 -0.92 -6.26
C TYR A 40 -3.22 -1.09 -7.63
N ASP A 41 -4.31 -1.85 -7.70
CA ASP A 41 -5.19 -1.87 -8.86
C ASP A 41 -5.99 -0.57 -8.96
N VAL A 42 -6.57 -0.35 -10.13
CA VAL A 42 -7.32 0.85 -10.46
C VAL A 42 -8.42 0.47 -11.44
N VAL A 43 -9.55 1.17 -11.40
CA VAL A 43 -10.55 1.01 -12.48
C VAL A 43 -10.00 1.43 -13.86
N PRO A 44 -10.58 0.91 -14.95
CA PRO A 44 -10.27 1.37 -16.31
C PRO A 44 -10.44 2.89 -16.52
N ALA A 45 -9.81 3.39 -17.57
CA ALA A 45 -9.97 4.77 -18.02
C ALA A 45 -10.04 4.80 -19.54
N ASP A 46 -11.06 5.47 -20.07
CA ASP A 46 -11.17 5.77 -21.51
C ASP A 46 -10.44 7.08 -21.79
N GLU A 47 -9.59 7.14 -22.81
CA GLU A 47 -8.84 8.36 -23.14
C GLU A 47 -9.75 9.49 -23.63
N GLU A 48 -10.90 9.17 -24.25
CA GLU A 48 -11.82 10.18 -24.79
C GLU A 48 -12.53 11.00 -23.70
N GLU A 49 -12.60 10.47 -22.49
CA GLU A 49 -13.24 11.13 -21.33
C GLU A 49 -12.26 12.03 -20.54
N TRP A 50 -11.00 12.15 -20.98
CA TRP A 50 -9.95 12.83 -20.23
C TRP A 50 -9.32 14.01 -20.97
N ASP A 51 -9.11 15.11 -20.24
CA ASP A 51 -8.35 16.27 -20.72
C ASP A 51 -6.82 16.02 -20.79
N THR A 52 -6.33 14.97 -20.12
CA THR A 52 -4.92 14.56 -20.05
C THR A 52 -4.85 13.04 -20.13
N SER A 53 -3.80 12.46 -20.72
CA SER A 53 -3.66 11.00 -20.79
C SER A 53 -3.77 10.36 -19.39
N PRO A 54 -4.74 9.43 -19.16
CA PRO A 54 -5.08 8.96 -17.82
C PRO A 54 -3.93 8.22 -17.13
N PHE A 55 -3.07 7.54 -17.89
CA PHE A 55 -1.94 6.79 -17.35
C PHE A 55 -0.61 7.55 -17.43
N CYS A 56 -0.66 8.86 -17.73
CA CYS A 56 0.48 9.76 -17.66
C CYS A 56 0.21 10.86 -16.64
N LEU A 57 0.90 10.79 -15.49
CA LEU A 57 0.73 11.76 -14.41
C LEU A 57 1.01 13.18 -14.90
N THR A 58 -0.01 14.04 -14.89
CA THR A 58 0.07 15.40 -15.42
C THR A 58 -0.23 16.41 -14.31
N GLY A 59 0.72 17.30 -14.02
CA GLY A 59 0.52 18.44 -13.14
C GLY A 59 -0.11 19.62 -13.89
N LYS A 60 -1.27 20.11 -13.44
CA LYS A 60 -1.99 21.21 -14.07
C LYS A 60 -2.78 21.99 -13.02
N ASP A 61 -2.71 23.32 -13.06
CA ASP A 61 -3.47 24.23 -12.20
C ASP A 61 -3.40 23.95 -10.69
N GLY A 62 -2.25 23.42 -10.23
CA GLY A 62 -2.03 23.05 -8.82
C GLY A 62 -2.52 21.66 -8.42
N TYR A 63 -3.03 20.87 -9.37
CA TYR A 63 -3.52 19.51 -9.16
C TYR A 63 -2.68 18.49 -9.94
N LEU A 64 -2.74 17.24 -9.49
CA LEU A 64 -2.16 16.09 -10.18
C LEU A 64 -3.30 15.28 -10.81
N TYR A 65 -3.24 15.09 -12.13
CA TYR A 65 -4.22 14.34 -12.90
C TYR A 65 -3.61 13.01 -13.36
N GLY A 66 -4.35 11.93 -13.13
CA GLY A 66 -4.00 10.58 -13.57
C GLY A 66 -4.86 9.55 -12.86
N ARG A 67 -5.19 8.45 -13.55
CA ARG A 67 -5.85 7.28 -12.97
C ARG A 67 -4.97 6.70 -11.88
N GLY A 68 -5.53 6.54 -10.69
CA GLY A 68 -4.81 6.04 -9.52
C GLY A 68 -4.24 7.11 -8.61
N VAL A 69 -4.28 8.40 -8.98
CA VAL A 69 -3.66 9.46 -8.15
C VAL A 69 -4.28 9.55 -6.78
N THR A 70 -5.61 9.57 -6.68
CA THR A 70 -6.30 9.63 -5.38
C THR A 70 -6.71 8.26 -4.85
N ASP A 71 -6.82 7.27 -5.73
CA ASP A 71 -7.47 5.99 -5.48
C ASP A 71 -6.68 4.88 -6.18
N ASP A 72 -5.63 4.31 -5.55
CA ASP A 72 -5.13 4.62 -4.19
C ASP A 72 -3.58 4.80 -4.16
N LYS A 73 -2.97 5.01 -5.33
CA LYS A 73 -1.50 5.07 -5.46
C LYS A 73 -0.91 6.31 -4.80
N GLY A 74 -1.58 7.46 -4.85
CA GLY A 74 -1.11 8.67 -4.18
C GLY A 74 -1.05 8.53 -2.67
N PRO A 75 -2.14 8.11 -1.99
CA PRO A 75 -2.10 7.81 -0.56
C PRO A 75 -1.02 6.80 -0.17
N ILE A 76 -0.85 5.70 -0.92
CA ILE A 76 0.22 4.72 -0.69
C ILE A 76 1.60 5.39 -0.76
N ILE A 77 1.86 6.20 -1.79
CA ILE A 77 3.14 6.91 -1.95
C ILE A 77 3.35 7.92 -0.83
N ALA A 78 2.32 8.65 -0.43
CA ALA A 78 2.40 9.62 0.67
C ALA A 78 2.80 8.94 1.98
N ILE A 79 2.17 7.80 2.29
CA ILE A 79 2.49 7.00 3.48
C ILE A 79 3.93 6.47 3.42
N LEU A 80 4.34 5.86 2.29
CA LEU A 80 5.70 5.34 2.14
C LEU A 80 6.75 6.45 2.26
N THR A 81 6.45 7.65 1.76
CA THR A 81 7.33 8.82 1.87
C THR A 81 7.45 9.29 3.32
N ALA A 82 6.33 9.34 4.06
CA ALA A 82 6.36 9.70 5.48
C ALA A 82 7.16 8.69 6.32
N ILE A 83 7.02 7.39 6.02
CA ILE A 83 7.79 6.33 6.69
C ILE A 83 9.29 6.48 6.39
N ASP A 84 9.66 6.69 5.12
CA ASP A 84 11.06 6.92 4.71
C ASP A 84 11.68 8.10 5.47
N GLU A 85 10.96 9.22 5.55
CA GLU A 85 11.38 10.41 6.28
C GLU A 85 11.58 10.14 7.79
N LEU A 86 10.63 9.44 8.43
CA LEU A 86 10.73 9.09 9.85
C LEU A 86 11.90 8.14 10.14
N ILE A 87 12.17 7.17 9.26
CA ILE A 87 13.26 6.21 9.41
C ILE A 87 14.62 6.89 9.15
N HIS A 88 14.76 7.60 8.04
CA HIS A 88 16.07 8.01 7.53
C HIS A 88 16.48 9.42 7.93
N LYS A 89 15.53 10.36 8.04
CA LYS A 89 15.83 11.75 8.42
C LYS A 89 15.67 11.96 9.92
N GLU A 90 14.49 11.65 10.45
CA GLU A 90 14.19 11.86 11.87
C GLU A 90 14.80 10.79 12.77
N LYS A 91 15.12 9.62 12.20
CA LYS A 91 15.65 8.44 12.92
C LYS A 91 14.77 8.05 14.12
N ASN A 92 13.47 8.26 13.97
CA ASN A 92 12.49 8.04 15.01
C ASN A 92 11.17 7.60 14.38
N LEU A 93 10.95 6.29 14.35
CA LEU A 93 9.65 5.71 14.03
C LEU A 93 8.97 5.30 15.35
N PRO A 94 7.89 5.97 15.77
CA PRO A 94 7.30 5.77 17.11
C PRO A 94 6.47 4.48 17.23
N VAL A 95 6.22 3.79 16.12
CA VAL A 95 5.40 2.57 16.04
C VAL A 95 6.08 1.55 15.14
N ASN A 96 5.77 0.27 15.32
CA ASN A 96 6.02 -0.73 14.29
C ASN A 96 5.01 -0.52 13.16
N ILE A 97 5.45 -0.69 11.91
CA ILE A 97 4.55 -0.55 10.75
C ILE A 97 4.52 -1.85 9.98
N LYS A 98 3.30 -2.28 9.65
CA LYS A 98 2.98 -3.28 8.65
C LYS A 98 2.22 -2.60 7.52
N ILE A 99 2.49 -2.99 6.29
CA ILE A 99 1.76 -2.54 5.12
C ILE A 99 1.24 -3.77 4.39
N LEU A 100 -0.04 -3.79 4.08
CA LEU A 100 -0.69 -4.80 3.24
C LEU A 100 -1.33 -4.10 2.06
N LEU A 101 -0.82 -4.34 0.85
CA LEU A 101 -1.42 -3.83 -0.38
C LEU A 101 -2.01 -4.99 -1.17
N GLU A 102 -3.25 -4.87 -1.63
CA GLU A 102 -3.84 -5.84 -2.58
C GLU A 102 -3.97 -5.26 -3.99
N GLY A 103 -4.30 -6.11 -4.96
CA GLY A 103 -4.47 -5.73 -6.36
C GLY A 103 -5.82 -6.13 -6.94
N GLU A 104 -6.84 -6.30 -6.12
CA GLU A 104 -8.18 -6.75 -6.54
C GLU A 104 -9.31 -5.95 -5.87
N GLU A 105 -9.02 -4.83 -5.20
CA GLU A 105 -10.02 -4.07 -4.40
C GLU A 105 -11.17 -3.57 -5.28
N GLU A 106 -10.83 -3.07 -6.47
CA GLU A 106 -11.78 -2.57 -7.47
C GLU A 106 -12.59 -3.71 -8.13
N THR A 107 -12.29 -4.96 -7.75
CA THR A 107 -12.95 -6.20 -8.19
C THR A 107 -13.29 -7.13 -7.01
N ASP A 108 -13.84 -6.53 -5.95
CA ASP A 108 -14.40 -7.20 -4.76
C ASP A 108 -13.36 -7.84 -3.82
N SER A 109 -12.09 -7.42 -3.86
CA SER A 109 -10.99 -7.92 -3.01
C SER A 109 -10.85 -9.45 -3.03
N SER A 110 -10.99 -10.03 -4.22
CA SER A 110 -11.02 -11.48 -4.41
C SER A 110 -9.73 -12.16 -3.91
N GLY A 111 -9.84 -12.94 -2.82
CA GLY A 111 -8.73 -13.67 -2.22
C GLY A 111 -8.03 -12.97 -1.05
N LEU A 112 -8.37 -11.71 -0.74
CA LEU A 112 -7.79 -10.98 0.40
C LEU A 112 -8.03 -11.73 1.72
N LYS A 113 -9.28 -12.16 1.95
CA LYS A 113 -9.68 -12.80 3.21
C LYS A 113 -8.92 -14.11 3.43
N GLU A 114 -8.82 -14.93 2.40
CA GLU A 114 -8.11 -16.21 2.43
C GLU A 114 -6.60 -15.99 2.64
N ALA A 115 -6.02 -15.00 1.96
CA ALA A 115 -4.61 -14.63 2.12
C ALA A 115 -4.31 -14.17 3.55
N VAL A 116 -5.14 -13.29 4.13
CA VAL A 116 -4.99 -12.82 5.51
C VAL A 116 -5.18 -13.97 6.51
N ALA A 117 -6.17 -14.85 6.31
CA ALA A 117 -6.39 -15.99 7.20
C ALA A 117 -5.18 -16.95 7.20
N SER A 118 -4.65 -17.27 6.01
CA SER A 118 -3.49 -18.14 5.83
C SER A 118 -2.21 -17.55 6.41
N ASN A 119 -2.12 -16.22 6.43
CA ASN A 119 -1.01 -15.46 6.98
C ASN A 119 -1.32 -14.79 8.33
N SER A 120 -2.33 -15.26 9.06
CA SER A 120 -2.82 -14.62 10.29
C SER A 120 -1.74 -14.42 11.36
N HIS A 121 -0.70 -15.25 11.36
CA HIS A 121 0.46 -15.11 12.22
C HIS A 121 1.21 -13.78 12.03
N LEU A 122 1.17 -13.17 10.83
CA LEU A 122 1.76 -11.87 10.52
C LEU A 122 1.01 -10.70 11.14
N PHE A 123 -0.22 -10.89 11.63
CA PHE A 123 -1.08 -9.79 12.10
C PHE A 123 -1.43 -9.85 13.59
N LYS A 124 -0.89 -10.83 14.33
CA LYS A 124 -1.25 -11.09 15.74
C LYS A 124 -0.90 -9.95 16.71
N ASP A 125 0.11 -9.15 16.36
CA ASP A 125 0.67 -8.03 17.12
C ASP A 125 0.13 -6.67 16.63
N VAL A 126 -0.80 -6.64 15.67
CA VAL A 126 -1.40 -5.40 15.15
C VAL A 126 -2.36 -4.82 16.19
N ASN A 127 -2.15 -3.55 16.52
CA ASN A 127 -2.97 -2.81 17.49
C ASN A 127 -3.99 -1.90 16.81
N LEU A 128 -3.72 -1.46 15.58
CA LEU A 128 -4.58 -0.60 14.78
C LEU A 128 -4.44 -0.96 13.30
N VAL A 129 -5.56 -0.96 12.59
CA VAL A 129 -5.62 -0.97 11.12
C VAL A 129 -6.17 0.38 10.70
#